data_AF-C0CSC8-F1
#
_entry.id   AF-C0CSC8-F1
#
_cell.length_a   1.000
_cell.length_b   1.000
_cell.length_c   1.000
_cell.angle_alpha   90.00
_cell.angle_beta   90.00
_cell.angle_gamma   90.00
#
_symmetry.space_group_name_H-M   'P 1'
#
loop_
_entity.id
_entity.type
_entity.pdbx_description
1 polymer ?
#
loop_
_entity_poly.entity_id
_entity_poly.type
_entity_poly.pdbx_seq_one_letter_code
_entity_poly.pdbx_strand_id
1 'polypeptide(L)'
;MGKQTWKPGNMLYPLPAVMVTVADSEGKDNIITVAWAGTVCTNPPMVSISVRPERFSYAMLRQTGEFVINLTTEKLAYATDYCGVKSGRDVDKFEKLKLTREKADFVKGPMIAESPVSIECRVAKVEELGSHHLFLAEVVAVHADEEYLDETGKFQWNKTRPLAYSHGEYFGLGKKIGKFGYSVRKRRKKERDKR
;
A
#
# COMPACT_ATOMS: atom_id res chain seq x y z
N MET A 1 7.37 36.20 -4.38
CA MET A 1 7.83 35.04 -5.20
C MET A 1 6.60 34.34 -5.75
N GLY A 2 6.56 34.09 -7.06
CA GLY A 2 5.46 33.39 -7.74
C GLY A 2 5.77 31.91 -8.00
N LYS A 3 4.85 31.20 -8.62
CA LYS A 3 5.07 29.82 -9.09
C LYS A 3 6.04 29.83 -10.28
N GLN A 4 6.86 28.79 -10.41
CA GLN A 4 7.71 28.56 -11.56
C GLN A 4 7.11 27.49 -12.47
N THR A 5 7.34 27.60 -13.78
CA THR A 5 6.96 26.58 -14.76
C THR A 5 8.13 25.62 -14.96
N TRP A 6 7.90 24.33 -14.69
CA TRP A 6 8.87 23.25 -14.90
C TRP A 6 8.43 22.36 -16.07
N LYS A 7 9.33 21.49 -16.56
CA LYS A 7 8.97 20.48 -17.56
C LYS A 7 7.93 19.50 -16.99
N PRO A 8 7.05 18.92 -17.83
CA PRO A 8 6.10 17.91 -17.38
C PRO A 8 6.79 16.73 -16.66
N GLY A 9 6.24 16.32 -15.52
CA GLY A 9 6.79 15.24 -14.70
C GLY A 9 5.79 14.75 -13.64
N ASN A 10 6.04 13.57 -13.11
CA ASN A 10 5.21 12.96 -12.07
C ASN A 10 5.48 13.64 -10.72
N MET A 11 4.62 14.60 -10.34
CA MET A 11 4.77 15.42 -9.13
C MET A 11 3.64 15.21 -8.09
N LEU A 12 2.80 14.19 -8.25
CA LEU A 12 1.76 13.85 -7.28
C LEU A 12 2.41 13.11 -6.09
N TYR A 13 2.57 13.80 -4.96
CA TYR A 13 3.19 13.31 -3.74
C TYR A 13 2.50 13.88 -2.48
N PRO A 14 2.69 13.26 -1.29
CA PRO A 14 3.36 11.98 -1.07
C PRO A 14 2.56 10.80 -1.64
N LEU A 15 3.26 9.68 -1.87
CA LEU A 15 2.68 8.44 -2.36
C LEU A 15 2.75 7.36 -1.27
N PRO A 16 1.79 6.43 -1.20
CA PRO A 16 1.94 5.23 -0.38
C PRO A 16 2.99 4.32 -1.03
N ALA A 17 4.10 4.03 -0.35
CA ALA A 17 5.05 3.02 -0.81
C ALA A 17 4.64 1.65 -0.27
N VAL A 18 3.92 0.85 -1.05
CA VAL A 18 3.39 -0.44 -0.60
C VAL A 18 4.26 -1.60 -1.05
N MET A 19 4.28 -2.69 -0.28
CA MET A 19 4.88 -3.95 -0.70
C MET A 19 3.80 -4.85 -1.30
N VAL A 20 3.92 -5.14 -2.59
CA VAL A 20 3.00 -6.01 -3.32
C VAL A 20 3.58 -7.41 -3.38
N THR A 21 2.85 -8.38 -2.87
CA THR A 21 3.19 -9.80 -2.99
C THR A 21 2.38 -10.44 -4.09
N VAL A 22 3.00 -11.38 -4.78
CA VAL A 22 2.45 -12.11 -5.92
C VAL A 22 2.90 -13.56 -5.82
N ALA A 23 2.18 -14.46 -6.48
CA ALA A 23 2.62 -15.83 -6.69
C ALA A 23 2.26 -16.28 -8.10
N ASP A 24 3.07 -17.17 -8.67
CA ASP A 24 2.74 -17.86 -9.92
C ASP A 24 1.82 -19.07 -9.70
N SER A 25 1.53 -19.80 -10.78
CA SER A 25 0.71 -21.01 -10.73
C SER A 25 1.34 -22.16 -9.94
N GLU A 26 2.68 -22.17 -9.82
CA GLU A 26 3.46 -23.22 -9.15
C GLU A 26 3.67 -22.92 -7.65
N GLY A 27 3.24 -21.74 -7.20
CA GLY A 27 3.34 -21.30 -5.82
C GLY A 27 4.64 -20.55 -5.51
N LYS A 28 5.48 -20.24 -6.50
CA LYS A 28 6.64 -19.39 -6.28
C LYS A 28 6.18 -17.95 -6.12
N ASP A 29 6.46 -17.39 -4.95
CA ASP A 29 6.12 -16.02 -4.61
C ASP A 29 7.27 -15.02 -4.81
N ASN A 30 6.93 -13.74 -4.78
CA ASN A 30 7.89 -12.64 -4.70
C ASN A 30 7.24 -11.39 -4.12
N ILE A 31 8.08 -10.47 -3.62
CA ILE A 31 7.70 -9.12 -3.18
C ILE A 31 8.20 -8.07 -4.17
N ILE A 32 7.40 -7.04 -4.45
CA ILE A 32 7.82 -5.84 -5.17
C ILE A 32 7.27 -4.58 -4.51
N THR A 33 8.09 -3.55 -4.38
CA THR A 33 7.60 -2.25 -3.90
C THR A 33 6.99 -1.44 -5.04
N VAL A 34 5.79 -0.92 -4.80
CA VAL A 34 5.04 -0.10 -5.75
C VAL A 34 4.59 1.17 -5.03
N ALA A 35 4.99 2.33 -5.55
CA ALA A 35 4.49 3.62 -5.05
C ALA A 35 3.37 4.20 -5.92
N TRP A 36 3.22 3.71 -7.16
CA TRP A 36 2.17 4.12 -8.09
C TRP A 36 0.96 3.23 -7.82
N ALA A 37 0.39 3.43 -6.64
CA ALA A 37 -0.71 2.65 -6.11
C ALA A 37 -1.77 3.58 -5.49
N GLY A 38 -3.05 3.22 -5.57
CA GLY A 38 -4.11 4.03 -4.99
C GLY A 38 -5.49 3.38 -5.04
N THR A 39 -6.41 3.93 -4.24
CA THR A 39 -7.83 3.55 -4.27
C THR A 39 -8.51 4.17 -5.50
N VAL A 40 -9.34 3.39 -6.20
CA VAL A 40 -10.00 3.78 -7.46
C VAL A 40 -11.51 3.88 -7.30
N CYS A 41 -12.14 2.93 -6.61
CA CYS A 41 -13.59 2.87 -6.45
C CYS A 41 -13.97 2.41 -5.05
N THR A 42 -15.12 2.88 -4.55
CA THR A 42 -15.69 2.48 -3.25
C THR A 42 -16.64 1.30 -3.37
N ASN A 43 -17.43 1.22 -4.46
CA ASN A 43 -18.41 0.15 -4.66
C ASN A 43 -18.50 -0.24 -6.16
N PRO A 44 -17.96 -1.40 -6.58
CA PRO A 44 -17.17 -2.31 -5.76
C PRO A 44 -15.86 -1.66 -5.28
N PRO A 45 -15.28 -2.11 -4.14
CA PRO A 45 -14.00 -1.58 -3.68
C PRO A 45 -12.89 -1.97 -4.67
N MET A 46 -12.17 -0.98 -5.18
CA MET A 46 -11.11 -1.20 -6.17
C MET A 46 -9.87 -0.39 -5.86
N VAL A 47 -8.72 -0.96 -6.21
CA VAL A 47 -7.42 -0.32 -6.16
C VAL A 47 -6.74 -0.39 -7.54
N SER A 48 -5.67 0.37 -7.68
CA SER A 48 -4.76 0.25 -8.80
C SER A 48 -3.31 0.10 -8.34
N ILE A 49 -2.53 -0.62 -9.15
CA ILE A 49 -1.07 -0.61 -9.11
C ILE A 49 -0.54 -0.42 -10.53
N SER A 50 0.51 0.39 -10.70
CA SER A 50 1.19 0.55 -11.99
C SER A 50 2.56 -0.12 -11.94
N VAL A 51 2.74 -1.16 -12.75
CA VAL A 51 3.93 -2.01 -12.72
C VAL A 51 4.56 -2.02 -14.11
N ARG A 52 5.89 -1.91 -14.16
CA ARG A 52 6.63 -1.98 -15.42
C ARG A 52 6.78 -3.43 -15.90
N PRO A 53 6.67 -3.72 -17.21
CA PRO A 53 6.79 -5.07 -17.74
C PRO A 53 8.11 -5.78 -17.41
N GLU A 54 9.21 -5.06 -17.20
CA GLU A 54 10.53 -5.64 -16.95
C GLU A 54 10.69 -6.18 -15.51
N ARG A 55 9.74 -5.87 -14.61
CA ARG A 55 9.79 -6.31 -13.22
C ARG A 55 9.52 -7.81 -13.14
N PHE A 56 10.30 -8.53 -12.32
CA PHE A 56 10.17 -9.98 -12.15
C PHE A 56 8.74 -10.42 -11.79
N SER A 57 8.07 -9.69 -10.90
CA SER A 57 6.67 -9.95 -10.49
C SER A 57 5.63 -9.73 -11.60
N TYR A 58 5.97 -9.04 -12.70
CA TYR A 58 5.00 -8.68 -13.75
C TYR A 58 4.40 -9.93 -14.43
N ALA A 59 5.23 -10.92 -14.74
CA ALA A 59 4.76 -12.16 -15.36
C ALA A 59 3.79 -12.93 -14.43
N MET A 60 4.09 -12.98 -13.13
CA MET A 60 3.22 -13.59 -12.12
C MET A 60 1.87 -12.86 -12.06
N LEU A 61 1.88 -11.52 -11.98
CA LEU A 61 0.67 -10.69 -12.01
C LEU A 61 -0.19 -10.94 -13.24
N ARG A 62 0.43 -11.03 -14.42
CA ARG A 62 -0.30 -11.29 -15.67
C ARG A 62 -0.83 -12.72 -15.76
N GLN A 63 -0.11 -13.68 -15.20
CA GLN A 63 -0.49 -15.08 -15.25
C GLN A 63 -1.66 -15.38 -14.32
N THR A 64 -1.60 -14.91 -13.07
CA THR A 64 -2.59 -15.26 -12.03
C THR A 64 -3.68 -14.21 -11.89
N GLY A 65 -3.39 -12.94 -12.22
CA GLY A 65 -4.32 -11.85 -11.96
C GLY A 65 -4.52 -11.60 -10.47
N GLU A 66 -3.61 -12.06 -9.61
CA GLU A 66 -3.77 -12.05 -8.15
C GLU A 66 -2.58 -11.40 -7.47
N PHE A 67 -2.84 -10.57 -6.46
CA PHE A 67 -1.80 -9.97 -5.61
C PHE A 67 -2.35 -9.52 -4.26
N VAL A 68 -1.45 -9.29 -3.32
CA VAL A 68 -1.77 -8.63 -2.04
C VAL A 68 -1.01 -7.32 -1.95
N ILE A 69 -1.69 -6.23 -1.59
CA ILE A 69 -1.05 -4.98 -1.18
C ILE A 69 -0.83 -5.03 0.32
N ASN A 70 0.43 -4.98 0.76
CA ASN A 70 0.83 -4.91 2.16
C ASN A 70 1.25 -3.48 2.47
N LEU A 71 0.53 -2.82 3.39
CA LEU A 71 0.82 -1.43 3.75
C LEU A 71 2.06 -1.35 4.63
N THR A 72 2.88 -0.33 4.41
CA THR A 72 4.19 -0.23 5.04
C THR A 72 4.21 0.82 6.15
N THR A 73 5.11 0.60 7.09
CA THR A 73 5.33 1.44 8.28
C THR A 73 6.79 1.86 8.36
N GLU A 74 7.11 2.75 9.30
CA GLU A 74 8.50 3.09 9.63
C GLU A 74 9.36 1.83 9.90
N LYS A 75 8.80 0.81 10.57
CA LYS A 75 9.50 -0.46 10.86
C LYS A 75 9.85 -1.25 9.58
N LEU A 76 9.04 -1.12 8.54
CA LEU A 76 9.21 -1.81 7.26
C LEU A 76 9.98 -0.97 6.23
N ALA A 77 10.46 0.23 6.56
CA ALA A 77 11.07 1.14 5.59
C ALA A 77 12.24 0.51 4.83
N TYR A 78 13.14 -0.20 5.52
CA TYR A 78 14.28 -0.88 4.89
C TYR A 78 13.83 -1.99 3.93
N ALA A 79 12.89 -2.85 4.37
CA ALA A 79 12.33 -3.90 3.53
C ALA A 79 11.62 -3.34 2.29
N THR A 80 10.86 -2.26 2.50
CA THR A 80 10.16 -1.53 1.43
C THR A 80 11.14 -1.00 0.40
N ASP A 81 12.26 -0.41 0.81
CA ASP A 81 13.27 0.04 -0.16
C ASP A 81 13.93 -1.13 -0.89
N TYR A 82 14.40 -2.13 -0.14
CA TYR A 82 15.09 -3.30 -0.69
C TYR A 82 14.25 -4.02 -1.76
N CYS A 83 12.94 -4.19 -1.49
CA CYS A 83 12.01 -4.83 -2.40
C CYS A 83 11.77 -4.03 -3.69
N GLY A 84 12.02 -2.71 -3.71
CA GLY A 84 11.92 -1.85 -4.89
C GLY A 84 13.18 -1.85 -5.77
N VAL A 85 14.35 -2.08 -5.17
CA VAL A 85 15.66 -2.00 -5.85
C VAL A 85 16.24 -3.34 -6.27
N LYS A 86 16.01 -4.42 -5.52
CA LYS A 86 16.51 -5.77 -5.88
C LYS A 86 15.45 -6.58 -6.64
N SER A 87 15.89 -7.34 -7.63
CA SER A 87 15.02 -8.24 -8.39
C SER A 87 14.79 -9.55 -7.63
N GLY A 88 13.58 -10.10 -7.72
CA GLY A 88 13.27 -11.45 -7.21
C GLY A 88 13.78 -12.58 -8.11
N ARG A 89 14.40 -12.23 -9.25
CA ARG A 89 14.98 -13.21 -10.19
C ARG A 89 16.16 -13.96 -9.56
N ASP A 90 16.93 -13.26 -8.74
CA ASP A 90 18.22 -13.73 -8.21
C ASP A 90 18.19 -13.92 -6.68
N VAL A 91 17.11 -13.52 -6.01
CA VAL A 91 17.01 -13.54 -4.55
C VAL A 91 15.60 -13.84 -4.10
N ASP A 92 15.46 -14.71 -3.11
CA ASP A 92 14.25 -14.79 -2.29
C ASP A 92 14.26 -13.60 -1.32
N LYS A 93 13.32 -12.67 -1.52
CA LYS A 93 13.24 -11.46 -0.72
C LYS A 93 12.65 -11.69 0.67
N PHE A 94 11.75 -12.67 0.83
CA PHE A 94 11.21 -13.01 2.14
C PHE A 94 12.33 -13.56 3.03
N GLU A 95 13.09 -14.53 2.53
CA GLU A 95 14.23 -15.09 3.28
C GLU A 95 15.28 -14.03 3.58
N LYS A 96 15.66 -13.24 2.58
CA LYS A 96 16.70 -12.21 2.72
C LYS A 96 16.35 -11.15 3.76
N LEU A 97 15.08 -10.76 3.82
CA LEU A 97 14.57 -9.73 4.74
C LEU A 97 14.01 -10.30 6.04
N LYS A 98 13.97 -11.64 6.18
CA LYS A 98 13.34 -12.35 7.30
C LYS A 98 11.88 -11.94 7.51
N LEU A 99 11.15 -11.74 6.41
CA LEU A 99 9.72 -11.45 6.44
C LEU A 99 8.93 -12.76 6.50
N THR A 100 7.83 -12.74 7.23
CA THR A 100 7.01 -13.93 7.45
C THR A 100 5.92 -13.99 6.39
N ARG A 101 5.88 -15.11 5.64
CA ARG A 101 4.78 -15.42 4.73
C ARG A 101 3.57 -15.82 5.54
N GLU A 102 2.49 -15.09 5.39
CA GLU A 102 1.19 -15.41 5.96
C GLU A 102 0.21 -15.79 4.85
N LYS A 103 -0.61 -16.81 5.07
CA LYS A 103 -1.51 -17.32 4.04
C LYS A 103 -2.67 -16.35 3.81
N ALA A 104 -2.92 -15.99 2.56
CA ALA A 104 -4.10 -15.24 2.14
C ALA A 104 -5.33 -16.15 1.98
N ASP A 105 -6.53 -15.59 2.11
CA ASP A 105 -7.78 -16.37 2.11
C ASP A 105 -8.34 -16.59 0.69
N PHE A 106 -8.17 -15.63 -0.20
CA PHE A 106 -8.81 -15.59 -1.51
C PHE A 106 -7.83 -15.54 -2.69
N VAL A 107 -6.55 -15.22 -2.46
CA VAL A 107 -5.52 -15.15 -3.50
C VAL A 107 -4.30 -16.03 -3.18
N LYS A 108 -3.50 -16.37 -4.20
CA LYS A 108 -2.31 -17.21 -4.04
C LYS A 108 -1.12 -16.51 -3.40
N GLY A 109 -0.95 -15.22 -3.64
CA GLY A 109 0.16 -14.44 -3.08
C GLY A 109 0.07 -14.37 -1.56
N PRO A 110 1.15 -14.61 -0.80
CA PRO A 110 1.11 -14.55 0.66
C PRO A 110 0.97 -13.10 1.14
N MET A 111 0.32 -12.90 2.28
CA MET A 111 0.44 -11.67 3.05
C MET A 111 1.81 -11.59 3.74
N ILE A 112 2.21 -10.40 4.17
CA ILE A 112 3.41 -10.17 4.98
C ILE A 112 2.94 -9.98 6.43
N ALA A 113 3.27 -10.89 7.34
CA ALA A 113 2.73 -10.85 8.71
C ALA A 113 3.15 -9.57 9.46
N GLU A 114 4.29 -8.99 9.12
CA GLU A 114 4.77 -7.74 9.71
C GLU A 114 4.02 -6.49 9.19
N SER A 115 3.16 -6.65 8.18
CA SER A 115 2.31 -5.60 7.63
C SER A 115 1.06 -5.43 8.49
N PRO A 116 0.74 -4.21 8.98
CA PRO A 116 -0.46 -3.99 9.79
C PRO A 116 -1.76 -4.08 8.99
N VAL A 117 -1.69 -4.01 7.66
CA VAL A 117 -2.84 -4.16 6.77
C VAL A 117 -2.42 -4.87 5.49
N SER A 118 -3.17 -5.90 5.11
CA SER A 118 -2.95 -6.67 3.89
C SER A 118 -4.25 -6.73 3.09
N ILE A 119 -4.19 -6.34 1.82
CA ILE A 119 -5.37 -6.15 0.95
C ILE A 119 -5.26 -7.12 -0.22
N GLU A 120 -6.11 -8.14 -0.21
CA GLU A 120 -6.16 -9.14 -1.27
C GLU A 120 -6.89 -8.58 -2.49
N CYS A 121 -6.29 -8.74 -3.67
CA CYS A 121 -6.74 -8.11 -4.90
C CYS A 121 -6.82 -9.11 -6.06
N ARG A 122 -7.89 -9.01 -6.86
CA ARG A 122 -8.02 -9.69 -8.16
C ARG A 122 -8.10 -8.69 -9.29
N VAL A 123 -7.25 -8.84 -10.29
CA VAL A 123 -7.16 -7.96 -11.45
C VAL A 123 -8.45 -8.07 -12.27
N ALA A 124 -9.12 -6.94 -12.44
CA ALA A 124 -10.31 -6.80 -13.28
C ALA A 124 -9.94 -6.30 -14.69
N LYS A 125 -8.91 -5.45 -14.79
CA LYS A 125 -8.47 -4.87 -16.06
C LYS A 125 -6.98 -4.55 -16.02
N VAL A 126 -6.31 -4.70 -17.17
CA VAL A 126 -4.95 -4.18 -17.37
C VAL A 126 -4.96 -3.20 -18.54
N GLU A 127 -4.48 -1.99 -18.29
CA GLU A 127 -4.25 -0.98 -19.33
C GLU A 127 -2.76 -0.84 -19.59
N GLU A 128 -2.34 -1.12 -20.81
CA GLU A 128 -0.95 -1.01 -21.22
C GLU A 128 -0.66 0.44 -21.62
N LEU A 129 -0.19 1.24 -20.64
CA LEU A 129 0.24 2.62 -20.88
C LEU A 129 1.72 2.63 -21.29
N GLY A 130 2.30 3.82 -21.46
CA GLY A 130 3.66 4.01 -21.97
C GLY A 130 4.73 3.12 -21.31
N SER A 131 5.22 3.47 -20.11
CA SER A 131 6.28 2.70 -19.43
C SER A 131 5.78 1.78 -18.32
N HIS A 132 4.52 1.91 -17.93
CA HIS A 132 3.90 1.13 -16.86
C HIS A 132 2.57 0.61 -17.37
N HIS A 133 2.21 -0.60 -16.97
CA HIS A 133 0.87 -1.11 -17.18
C HIS A 133 0.08 -0.90 -15.89
N LEU A 134 -1.12 -0.34 -16.02
CA LEU A 134 -2.04 -0.08 -14.93
C LEU A 134 -2.91 -1.30 -14.71
N PHE A 135 -2.77 -1.94 -13.57
CA PHE A 135 -3.62 -3.02 -13.12
C PHE A 135 -4.73 -2.43 -12.26
N LEU A 136 -5.97 -2.50 -12.73
CA LEU A 136 -7.16 -2.19 -11.95
C LEU A 136 -7.64 -3.50 -11.33
N ALA A 137 -7.85 -3.50 -10.01
CA ALA A 137 -8.18 -4.70 -9.27
C ALA A 137 -9.33 -4.47 -8.28
N GLU A 138 -10.19 -5.47 -8.17
CA GLU A 138 -11.18 -5.56 -7.11
C GLU A 138 -10.52 -6.01 -5.81
N VAL A 139 -10.89 -5.37 -4.71
CA VAL A 139 -10.49 -5.79 -3.37
C VAL A 139 -11.42 -6.91 -2.93
N VAL A 140 -10.86 -8.09 -2.70
CA VAL A 140 -11.63 -9.28 -2.29
C VAL A 140 -11.57 -9.53 -0.79
N ALA A 141 -10.51 -9.06 -0.10
CA ALA A 141 -10.42 -9.07 1.35
C ALA A 141 -9.49 -7.96 1.87
N VAL A 142 -9.71 -7.55 3.12
CA VAL A 142 -8.83 -6.66 3.88
C VAL A 142 -8.58 -7.29 5.24
N HIS A 143 -7.31 -7.52 5.56
CA HIS A 143 -6.84 -8.01 6.84
C HIS A 143 -6.18 -6.86 7.58
N ALA A 144 -6.50 -6.71 8.85
CA ALA A 144 -5.93 -5.68 9.69
C ALA A 144 -5.44 -6.32 10.99
N ASP A 145 -4.22 -5.96 11.38
CA ASP A 145 -3.60 -6.47 12.60
C ASP A 145 -4.37 -5.98 13.84
N GLU A 146 -4.77 -6.96 14.67
CA GLU A 146 -5.55 -6.77 15.88
C GLU A 146 -4.85 -5.85 16.90
N GLU A 147 -3.50 -5.79 16.90
CA GLU A 147 -2.72 -4.90 17.77
C GLU A 147 -3.14 -3.42 17.61
N TYR A 148 -3.63 -3.04 16.43
CA TYR A 148 -4.03 -1.68 16.12
C TYR A 148 -5.54 -1.45 16.17
N LEU A 149 -6.34 -2.44 16.59
CA LEU A 149 -7.76 -2.22 16.86
C LEU A 149 -7.92 -1.55 18.24
N ASP A 150 -8.86 -0.60 18.35
CA ASP A 150 -9.30 -0.13 19.65
C ASP A 150 -10.39 -1.04 20.25
N GLU A 151 -10.81 -0.75 21.48
CA GLU A 151 -11.84 -1.50 22.21
C GLU A 151 -13.19 -1.57 21.46
N THR A 152 -13.41 -0.71 20.46
CA THR A 152 -14.62 -0.70 19.63
C THR A 152 -14.46 -1.49 18.31
N GLY A 153 -13.32 -2.15 18.12
CA GLY A 153 -12.96 -2.85 16.89
C GLY A 153 -12.54 -1.89 15.76
N LYS A 154 -12.26 -0.62 16.07
CA LYS A 154 -11.89 0.35 15.05
C LYS A 154 -10.37 0.39 14.87
N PHE A 155 -9.94 0.12 13.64
CA PHE A 155 -8.53 0.19 13.27
C PHE A 155 -7.93 1.60 13.39
N GLN A 156 -6.84 1.69 14.15
CA GLN A 156 -6.13 2.92 14.47
C GLN A 156 -4.92 3.12 13.57
N TRP A 157 -5.15 3.36 12.28
CA TRP A 157 -4.09 3.48 11.27
C TRP A 157 -2.92 4.39 11.67
N ASN A 158 -3.17 5.56 12.29
CA ASN A 158 -2.07 6.46 12.67
C ASN A 158 -1.12 5.87 13.74
N LYS A 159 -1.53 4.86 14.50
CA LYS A 159 -0.67 4.18 15.48
C LYS A 159 0.37 3.28 14.80
N THR A 160 0.15 2.87 13.55
CA THR A 160 1.08 2.00 12.81
C THR A 160 2.34 2.73 12.34
N ARG A 161 2.38 4.06 12.43
CA ARG A 161 3.43 4.92 11.85
C ARG A 161 3.59 4.67 10.34
N PRO A 162 2.58 4.99 9.51
CA PRO A 162 2.60 4.70 8.09
C PRO A 162 3.78 5.34 7.37
N LEU A 163 4.29 4.64 6.35
CA LEU A 163 5.34 5.19 5.49
C LEU A 163 4.73 5.96 4.31
N ALA A 164 5.34 7.09 3.98
CA ALA A 164 5.06 7.89 2.80
C ALA A 164 6.33 8.04 1.96
N TYR A 165 6.22 7.93 0.65
CA TYR A 165 7.31 8.20 -0.28
C TYR A 165 7.15 9.58 -0.91
N SER A 166 8.21 10.36 -0.93
CA SER A 166 8.26 11.66 -1.59
C SER A 166 9.65 11.90 -2.17
N HIS A 167 9.73 12.03 -3.49
CA HIS A 167 10.94 12.47 -4.20
C HIS A 167 12.24 11.69 -3.86
N GLY A 168 12.15 10.37 -3.76
CA GLY A 168 13.33 9.53 -3.45
C GLY A 168 13.57 9.34 -1.95
N GLU A 169 12.72 9.91 -1.10
CA GLU A 169 12.83 9.82 0.35
C GLU A 169 11.60 9.13 0.95
N TYR A 170 11.79 8.48 2.09
CA TYR A 170 10.72 7.90 2.89
C TYR A 170 10.49 8.72 4.16
N PHE A 171 9.23 9.00 4.46
CA PHE A 171 8.79 9.77 5.61
C PHE A 171 7.84 8.94 6.46
N GLY A 172 8.05 8.96 7.77
CA GLY A 172 7.09 8.44 8.73
C GLY A 172 5.93 9.41 8.95
N LEU A 173 4.70 8.90 8.97
CA LEU A 173 3.50 9.65 9.29
C LEU A 173 3.05 9.36 10.73
N GLY A 174 2.53 10.36 11.45
CA GLY A 174 2.02 10.11 12.81
C GLY A 174 1.25 11.25 13.47
N LYS A 175 1.57 12.51 13.15
CA LYS A 175 0.85 13.65 13.73
C LYS A 175 -0.52 13.84 13.08
N LYS A 176 -1.59 13.53 13.82
CA LYS A 176 -2.97 13.82 13.39
C LYS A 176 -3.26 15.32 13.39
N ILE A 177 -3.78 15.83 12.28
CA ILE A 177 -4.21 17.24 12.15
C ILE A 177 -5.70 17.40 12.54
N GLY A 178 -6.56 16.51 12.05
CA GLY A 178 -8.00 16.60 12.25
C GLY A 178 -8.70 15.28 11.93
N LYS A 179 -10.03 15.27 12.04
CA LYS A 179 -10.89 14.17 11.58
C LYS A 179 -11.74 14.67 10.42
N PHE A 180 -12.18 13.81 9.51
CA PHE A 180 -13.09 14.24 8.45
C PHE A 180 -14.27 15.09 8.98
N GLY A 181 -14.56 16.21 8.30
CA GLY A 181 -15.57 17.19 8.72
C GLY A 181 -15.18 18.12 9.88
N TYR A 182 -13.94 18.09 10.38
CA TYR A 182 -13.52 18.98 11.48
C TYR A 182 -13.56 20.48 11.13
N SER A 183 -13.48 20.84 9.85
CA SER A 183 -13.58 22.23 9.36
C SER A 183 -14.95 22.86 9.60
N VAL A 184 -16.02 22.06 9.65
CA VAL A 184 -17.40 22.53 9.80
C VAL A 184 -18.03 22.11 11.14
N ARG A 185 -17.25 21.48 12.02
CA ARG A 185 -17.73 21.02 13.33
C ARG A 185 -18.01 22.23 14.22
N LYS A 186 -19.27 22.41 14.61
CA LYS A 186 -19.67 23.44 15.59
C LYS A 186 -18.86 23.26 16.88
N ARG A 187 -18.20 24.33 17.35
CA ARG A 187 -17.56 24.36 18.68
C ARG A 187 -18.65 24.12 19.72
N ARG A 188 -18.51 23.09 20.57
CA ARG A 188 -19.36 22.95 21.75
C ARG A 188 -19.16 24.21 22.60
N LYS A 189 -20.24 24.94 22.91
CA LYS A 189 -20.21 26.00 23.93
C LYS A 189 -19.68 25.33 25.19
N LYS A 190 -18.54 25.79 25.72
CA LYS A 190 -18.15 25.45 27.10
C LYS A 190 -19.34 25.83 27.97
N GLU A 191 -19.89 24.88 28.71
CA GLU A 191 -20.77 25.23 29.82
C GLU A 191 -19.98 26.22 30.67
N ARG A 192 -20.47 27.46 30.72
CA ARG A 192 -20.04 28.41 31.74
C ARG A 192 -20.29 27.70 33.06
N ASP A 193 -19.23 27.48 33.83
CA ASP A 193 -19.33 27.08 35.23
C ASP A 193 -20.43 27.93 35.87
N LYS A 194 -21.55 27.28 36.17
CA LYS A 194 -22.56 27.85 37.04
C LYS A 194 -22.04 27.60 38.45
N ARG A 195 -21.69 28.73 39.08
CA ARG A 195 -21.45 28.98 40.52
C ARG A 195 -19.99 29.03 40.92
#